data_AF-A0A5B6ZEY9-F1
#
_entry.id   AF-A0A5B6ZEY9-F1
#
_cell.length_a   1.000
_cell.length_b   1.000
_cell.length_c   1.000
_cell.angle_alpha   90.00
_cell.angle_beta   90.00
_cell.angle_gamma   90.00
#
_symmetry.space_group_name_H-M   'P 1'
#
loop_
_entity.id
_entity.type
_entity.pdbx_description
1 polymer ?
#
loop_
_entity_poly.entity_id
_entity_poly.type
_entity_poly.pdbx_seq_one_letter_code
_entity_poly.pdbx_strand_id
1 'polypeptide(L)'
;MTQPTETPNKAPDSHHSSHPPLNERILSSLTRRSIAAHPWHDLEIGPGAPMVFNCVVEISKGSKVKYELDKNTGLIKVDRVLYSSVVYPHNYGFIPRTLCEDNDPMDVLVIMQEPVLPGCFLRAKAIGLMPMIDQGEKDDKIIAVCADDPEYRDYTDIKELPPHRLAEIRRFFEDCILLKF
;
A
#
# COMPACT_ATOMS: atom_id res chain seq x y z
N MET A 1 90.01 10.21 31.56
CA MET A 1 88.78 9.51 32.01
C MET A 1 87.65 10.02 31.13
N THR A 2 86.92 9.29 30.29
CA THR A 2 86.93 7.90 29.81
C THR A 2 86.07 7.92 28.51
N GLN A 3 86.18 6.88 27.69
CA GLN A 3 85.84 6.72 26.27
C GLN A 3 84.41 7.00 25.72
N PRO A 4 84.25 7.05 24.37
CA PRO A 4 82.98 7.12 23.62
C PRO A 4 82.37 5.73 23.32
N THR A 5 81.09 5.67 22.93
CA THR A 5 80.49 4.46 22.33
C THR A 5 79.34 4.77 21.34
N GLU A 6 79.36 4.08 20.21
CA GLU A 6 78.43 4.14 19.06
C GLU A 6 77.16 3.27 19.22
N THR A 7 76.03 3.77 18.68
CA THR A 7 74.90 3.13 17.93
C THR A 7 74.15 1.88 18.46
N PRO A 8 73.04 1.45 17.83
CA PRO A 8 71.86 2.18 17.29
C PRO A 8 70.54 1.59 17.86
N ASN A 9 69.39 2.28 17.79
CA ASN A 9 68.11 1.55 17.62
C ASN A 9 66.90 2.42 17.25
N LYS A 10 66.29 1.99 16.12
CA LYS A 10 64.86 1.98 15.77
C LYS A 10 64.05 3.29 15.79
N ALA A 11 63.69 3.72 14.59
CA ALA A 11 62.41 4.37 14.34
C ALA A 11 61.23 3.48 14.81
N PRO A 12 60.10 4.09 15.22
CA PRO A 12 58.80 3.47 15.01
C PRO A 12 57.97 4.34 14.06
N ASP A 13 57.85 3.81 12.85
CA ASP A 13 56.63 3.69 12.07
C ASP A 13 55.61 4.84 12.09
N SER A 14 55.52 5.47 10.93
CA SER A 14 54.32 6.13 10.43
C SER A 14 53.08 5.27 10.69
N HIS A 15 52.23 5.71 11.62
CA HIS A 15 50.84 5.25 11.65
C HIS A 15 50.10 5.86 10.47
N HIS A 16 50.28 5.25 9.30
CA HIS A 16 49.34 5.38 8.20
C HIS A 16 48.06 4.70 8.68
N SER A 17 47.05 5.47 9.11
CA SER A 17 45.72 4.92 9.32
C SER A 17 45.16 4.52 7.96
N SER A 18 45.40 3.26 7.59
CA SER A 18 44.85 2.67 6.38
C SER A 18 43.36 2.37 6.61
N HIS A 19 42.55 3.41 6.73
CA HIS A 19 41.14 3.24 6.46
C HIS A 19 41.01 3.05 4.94
N PRO A 20 40.47 1.91 4.47
CA PRO A 20 40.16 1.76 3.06
C PRO A 20 39.27 2.93 2.65
N PRO A 21 39.54 3.62 1.53
CA PRO A 21 38.64 4.66 1.06
C PRO A 21 37.28 4.02 0.85
N LEU A 22 36.25 4.56 1.52
CA LEU A 22 34.88 4.12 1.34
C LEU A 22 34.56 4.21 -0.15
N ASN A 23 34.29 3.07 -0.78
CA ASN A 23 33.99 3.06 -2.21
C ASN A 23 32.68 3.85 -2.46
N GLU A 24 32.58 4.45 -3.64
CA GLU A 24 31.42 5.26 -4.04
C GLU A 24 30.10 4.47 -3.97
N ARG A 25 30.19 3.14 -4.09
CA ARG A 25 29.08 2.20 -3.96
C ARG A 25 28.57 2.11 -2.51
N ILE A 26 29.45 2.11 -1.52
CA ILE A 26 29.15 2.12 -0.08
C ILE A 26 28.56 3.49 0.28
N LEU A 27 29.14 4.58 -0.22
CA LEU A 27 28.58 5.93 -0.07
C LEU A 27 27.18 6.05 -0.72
N SER A 28 26.97 5.47 -1.89
CA SER A 28 25.65 5.41 -2.55
C SER A 28 24.64 4.57 -1.78
N SER A 29 25.10 3.50 -1.11
CA SER A 29 24.26 2.62 -0.29
C SER A 29 23.90 3.25 1.06
N LEU A 30 24.79 4.09 1.61
CA LEU A 30 24.56 4.85 2.85
C LEU A 30 23.67 6.08 2.63
N THR A 31 23.67 6.65 1.42
CA THR A 31 22.78 7.77 1.02
C THR A 31 21.41 7.29 0.58
N ARG A 32 21.26 6.05 0.11
CA ARG A 32 19.97 5.35 0.05
C ARG A 32 19.56 4.92 1.45
N ARG A 33 19.16 5.87 2.29
CA ARG A 33 18.14 5.55 3.29
C ARG A 33 16.95 5.02 2.51
N SER A 34 16.71 3.71 2.60
CA SER A 34 15.42 3.12 2.33
C SER A 34 14.46 3.75 3.32
N ILE A 35 13.96 4.95 3.01
CA ILE A 35 12.84 5.54 3.73
C ILE A 35 11.69 4.58 3.44
N ALA A 36 11.21 3.90 4.49
CA ALA A 36 10.03 3.06 4.36
C ALA A 36 8.90 3.95 3.82
N ALA A 37 8.37 3.59 2.66
CA ALA A 37 7.38 4.39 1.96
C ALA A 37 6.06 4.37 2.73
N HIS A 38 5.51 5.55 3.04
CA HIS A 38 4.14 5.68 3.50
C HIS A 38 3.18 5.29 2.36
N PRO A 39 2.32 4.26 2.53
CA PRO A 39 1.52 3.71 1.43
C PRO A 39 0.61 4.74 0.73
N TRP A 40 0.16 5.77 1.44
CA TRP A 40 -0.67 6.83 0.85
C TRP A 40 0.12 7.96 0.19
N HIS A 41 1.27 8.34 0.73
CA HIS A 41 1.97 9.56 0.29
C HIS A 41 3.14 9.26 -0.64
N ASP A 42 3.89 8.20 -0.37
CA ASP A 42 5.14 7.91 -1.06
C ASP A 42 4.95 6.94 -2.22
N LEU A 43 3.94 6.07 -2.17
CA LEU A 43 3.57 5.22 -3.31
C LEU A 43 2.98 6.07 -4.43
N GLU A 44 3.49 5.92 -5.64
CA GLU A 44 2.92 6.58 -6.81
C GLU A 44 1.56 5.99 -7.19
N ILE A 45 0.67 6.82 -7.73
CA ILE A 45 -0.60 6.35 -8.30
C ILE A 45 -0.39 5.40 -9.50
N GLY A 46 0.76 5.49 -10.17
CA GLY A 46 1.12 4.67 -11.32
C GLY A 46 0.93 5.41 -12.66
N PRO A 47 1.71 5.07 -13.70
CA PRO A 47 1.77 5.81 -14.96
C PRO A 47 0.51 5.68 -15.84
N GLY A 48 -0.35 4.69 -15.56
CA GLY A 48 -1.60 4.48 -16.30
C GLY A 48 -2.80 5.24 -15.75
N ALA A 49 -2.62 6.03 -14.69
CA ALA A 49 -3.70 6.74 -14.03
C ALA A 49 -4.29 7.82 -14.97
N PRO A 50 -5.62 8.06 -14.95
CA PRO A 50 -6.59 7.51 -13.99
C PRO A 50 -7.18 6.15 -14.39
N MET A 51 -6.88 5.62 -15.58
CA MET A 51 -7.52 4.39 -16.07
C MET A 51 -7.01 3.14 -15.35
N VAL A 52 -5.70 3.06 -15.14
CA VAL A 52 -5.02 1.98 -14.41
C VAL A 52 -4.15 2.60 -13.33
N PHE A 53 -4.38 2.25 -12.08
CA PHE A 53 -3.70 2.83 -10.92
C PHE A 53 -3.25 1.76 -9.94
N ASN A 54 -2.30 2.10 -9.09
CA ASN A 54 -1.95 1.29 -7.94
C ASN A 54 -3.09 1.39 -6.91
N CYS A 55 -3.42 0.26 -6.28
CA CYS A 55 -4.37 0.17 -5.18
C CYS A 55 -3.69 -0.54 -4.02
N VAL A 56 -3.70 0.08 -2.84
CA VAL A 56 -3.19 -0.52 -1.59
C VAL A 56 -4.35 -1.23 -0.92
N VAL A 57 -4.24 -2.54 -0.73
CA VAL A 57 -5.29 -3.38 -0.14
C VAL A 57 -5.24 -3.22 1.38
N GLU A 58 -6.39 -2.94 1.97
CA GLU A 58 -6.57 -2.90 3.43
C GLU A 58 -7.27 -4.16 3.91
N ILE A 59 -8.27 -4.66 3.16
CA ILE A 59 -9.13 -5.75 3.59
C ILE A 59 -9.16 -6.83 2.52
N SER A 60 -8.75 -8.03 2.90
CA SER A 60 -8.82 -9.20 2.03
C SER A 60 -10.27 -9.63 1.79
N LYS A 61 -10.53 -10.15 0.58
CA LYS A 61 -11.75 -10.90 0.27
C LYS A 61 -12.04 -11.97 1.33
N GLY A 62 -13.27 -11.99 1.84
CA GLY A 62 -13.73 -12.92 2.87
C GLY A 62 -13.43 -12.49 4.31
N SER A 63 -12.79 -11.34 4.53
CA SER A 63 -12.51 -10.85 5.88
C SER A 63 -13.77 -10.29 6.57
N LYS A 64 -13.91 -10.61 7.86
CA LYS A 64 -14.86 -9.97 8.79
C LYS A 64 -14.22 -8.78 9.55
N VAL A 65 -12.90 -8.62 9.46
CA VAL A 65 -12.18 -7.54 10.10
C VAL A 65 -12.12 -6.35 9.13
N LYS A 66 -12.67 -5.21 9.55
CA LYS A 66 -12.45 -3.93 8.87
C LYS A 66 -11.10 -3.39 9.33
N TYR A 67 -10.12 -3.60 8.48
CA TYR A 67 -8.84 -2.91 8.56
C TYR A 67 -8.96 -1.53 7.92
N GLU A 68 -8.07 -0.64 8.31
CA GLU A 68 -7.89 0.66 7.66
C GLU A 68 -6.44 1.13 7.81
N LEU A 69 -6.03 2.04 6.94
CA LEU A 69 -4.80 2.78 7.05
C LEU A 69 -4.86 3.74 8.24
N ASP A 70 -3.90 3.64 9.16
CA ASP A 70 -3.61 4.74 10.06
C ASP A 70 -2.82 5.83 9.32
N LYS A 71 -3.51 6.91 8.94
CA LYS A 71 -2.96 8.02 8.13
C LYS A 71 -1.71 8.69 8.71
N ASN A 72 -1.49 8.58 10.02
CA ASN A 72 -0.33 9.18 10.68
C ASN A 72 0.93 8.30 10.56
N THR A 73 0.77 6.99 10.71
CA THR A 73 1.92 6.05 10.75
C THR A 73 2.14 5.30 9.44
N GLY A 74 1.14 5.23 8.57
CA GLY A 74 1.18 4.43 7.34
C GLY A 74 0.98 2.93 7.58
N LEU A 75 0.64 2.52 8.80
CA LEU A 75 0.42 1.13 9.17
C LEU A 75 -1.05 0.74 9.02
N ILE A 76 -1.30 -0.56 8.85
CA ILE A 76 -2.66 -1.11 8.88
C ILE A 76 -3.09 -1.32 10.34
N LYS A 77 -4.21 -0.71 10.71
CA LYS A 77 -4.87 -0.87 12.02
C LYS A 77 -6.19 -1.62 11.85
N VAL A 78 -6.61 -2.29 12.92
CA VAL A 78 -7.98 -2.81 13.03
C VAL A 78 -8.87 -1.64 13.46
N ASP A 79 -9.82 -1.24 12.60
CA ASP A 79 -10.87 -0.29 12.95
C ASP A 79 -11.92 -0.99 13.81
N ARG A 80 -12.47 -2.09 13.29
CA ARG A 80 -13.46 -2.92 13.99
C ARG A 80 -13.58 -4.31 13.36
N VAL A 81 -14.18 -5.23 14.12
CA VAL A 81 -14.77 -6.44 13.54
C VAL A 81 -16.21 -6.11 13.14
N LEU A 82 -16.66 -6.52 11.96
CA LEU A 82 -18.01 -6.24 11.49
C LEU A 82 -19.05 -6.84 12.46
N TYR A 83 -20.05 -6.04 12.83
CA TYR A 83 -21.10 -6.42 13.79
C TYR A 83 -22.00 -7.52 13.23
N SER A 84 -22.31 -7.45 11.94
CA SER A 84 -23.16 -8.39 11.23
C SER A 84 -22.40 -9.66 10.82
N SER A 85 -23.12 -10.73 10.48
CA SER A 85 -22.53 -11.96 9.94
C SER A 85 -22.22 -11.83 8.45
N VAL A 86 -21.45 -10.79 8.09
CA VAL A 86 -21.06 -10.45 6.73
C VAL A 86 -19.54 -10.40 6.61
N VAL A 87 -19.04 -10.60 5.38
CA VAL A 87 -17.62 -10.53 5.04
C VAL A 87 -17.44 -9.75 3.74
N TYR A 88 -16.29 -9.09 3.56
CA TYR A 88 -16.02 -8.34 2.34
C TYR A 88 -16.05 -9.28 1.11
N PRO A 89 -16.88 -9.02 0.08
CA PRO A 89 -17.04 -9.92 -1.07
C PRO A 89 -15.82 -9.94 -1.99
N HIS A 90 -15.01 -8.87 -1.94
CA HIS A 90 -13.82 -8.66 -2.76
C HIS A 90 -12.72 -7.96 -1.96
N ASN A 91 -11.51 -7.90 -2.52
CA ASN A 91 -10.43 -7.14 -1.90
C ASN A 91 -10.81 -5.66 -1.90
N TYR A 92 -10.49 -4.96 -0.82
CA TYR A 92 -10.86 -3.57 -0.61
C TYR A 92 -9.66 -2.77 -0.13
N GLY A 93 -9.56 -1.52 -0.57
CA GLY A 93 -8.54 -0.59 -0.11
C GLY A 93 -8.65 0.73 -0.82
N PHE A 94 -7.53 1.41 -1.04
CA PHE A 94 -7.53 2.81 -1.48
C PHE A 94 -6.50 3.11 -2.58
N ILE A 95 -6.70 4.22 -3.28
CA ILE A 95 -5.77 4.75 -4.29
C ILE A 95 -4.76 5.68 -3.60
N PRO A 96 -3.44 5.42 -3.69
CA PRO A 96 -2.44 6.29 -3.10
C PRO A 96 -2.44 7.66 -3.80
N ARG A 97 -2.05 8.71 -3.07
CA ARG A 97 -2.01 10.11 -3.51
C ARG A 97 -3.35 10.65 -4.06
N THR A 98 -4.45 10.15 -3.53
CA THR A 98 -5.80 10.73 -3.74
C THR A 98 -6.35 11.28 -2.43
N LEU A 99 -7.34 12.17 -2.52
CA LEU A 99 -8.01 12.78 -1.37
C LEU A 99 -9.46 13.10 -1.74
N CYS A 100 -10.39 12.63 -0.91
CA CYS A 100 -11.83 12.87 -1.00
C CYS A 100 -12.28 13.94 0.02
N GLU A 101 -13.55 14.32 -0.02
CA GLU A 101 -14.13 15.39 0.83
C GLU A 101 -14.16 15.01 2.32
N ASP A 102 -14.17 13.71 2.64
CA ASP A 102 -14.09 13.12 3.97
C ASP A 102 -12.66 13.11 4.58
N ASN A 103 -11.67 13.61 3.83
CA ASN A 103 -10.24 13.57 4.17
C ASN A 103 -9.62 12.16 4.16
N ASP A 104 -10.21 11.23 3.41
CA ASP A 104 -9.66 9.91 3.13
C ASP A 104 -9.23 9.77 1.66
N PRO A 105 -8.32 8.83 1.33
CA PRO A 105 -8.06 8.48 -0.06
C PRO A 105 -9.29 7.85 -0.72
N MET A 106 -9.35 7.90 -2.06
CA MET A 106 -10.43 7.29 -2.83
C MET A 106 -10.46 5.77 -2.63
N ASP A 107 -11.63 5.28 -2.22
CA ASP A 107 -11.89 3.87 -1.96
C ASP A 107 -12.08 3.04 -3.24
N VAL A 108 -11.62 1.80 -3.19
CA VAL A 108 -11.66 0.86 -4.32
C VAL A 108 -12.02 -0.55 -3.85
N LEU A 109 -13.00 -1.14 -4.52
CA LEU A 109 -13.29 -2.57 -4.46
C LEU A 109 -12.68 -3.27 -5.69
N VAL A 110 -11.74 -4.18 -5.46
CA VAL A 110 -10.98 -4.88 -6.51
C VAL A 110 -11.45 -6.32 -6.68
N ILE A 111 -12.03 -6.58 -7.85
CA ILE A 111 -12.49 -7.91 -8.27
C ILE A 111 -11.32 -8.66 -8.90
N MET A 112 -11.04 -9.85 -8.36
CA MET A 112 -10.02 -10.77 -8.84
C MET A 112 -10.27 -12.18 -8.28
N GLN A 113 -9.52 -13.17 -8.75
CA GLN A 113 -9.64 -14.56 -8.33
C GLN A 113 -9.26 -14.73 -6.85
N GLU A 114 -8.09 -14.23 -6.46
CA GLU A 114 -7.43 -14.53 -5.18
C GLU A 114 -7.56 -13.40 -4.13
N PRO A 115 -7.58 -13.74 -2.84
CA PRO A 115 -7.46 -12.76 -1.77
C PRO A 115 -6.07 -12.13 -1.75
N VAL A 116 -5.99 -10.84 -1.42
CA VAL A 116 -4.72 -10.10 -1.27
C VAL A 116 -4.56 -9.65 0.17
N LEU A 117 -3.34 -9.74 0.70
CA LEU A 117 -3.03 -9.41 2.09
C LEU A 117 -3.09 -7.89 2.34
N PRO A 118 -3.52 -7.46 3.54
CA PRO A 118 -3.46 -6.05 3.94
C PRO A 118 -2.05 -5.45 3.85
N GLY A 119 -1.94 -4.22 3.36
CA GLY A 119 -0.69 -3.50 3.14
C GLY A 119 0.03 -3.85 1.85
N CYS A 120 -0.37 -4.90 1.13
CA CYS A 120 0.10 -5.15 -0.23
C CYS A 120 -0.57 -4.19 -1.23
N PHE A 121 0.09 -3.88 -2.33
CA PHE A 121 -0.52 -3.13 -3.43
C PHE A 121 -0.53 -3.93 -4.73
N LEU A 122 -1.43 -3.58 -5.62
CA LEU A 122 -1.62 -4.18 -6.94
C LEU A 122 -2.01 -3.12 -7.96
N ARG A 123 -1.94 -3.44 -9.25
CA ARG A 123 -2.47 -2.58 -10.31
C ARG A 123 -3.94 -2.91 -10.54
N ALA A 124 -4.79 -1.90 -10.49
CA ALA A 124 -6.23 -2.00 -10.68
C ALA A 124 -6.67 -1.14 -11.87
N LYS A 125 -7.65 -1.62 -12.62
CA LYS A 125 -8.29 -0.89 -13.72
C LYS A 125 -9.73 -0.58 -13.32
N ALA A 126 -10.10 0.71 -13.33
CA ALA A 126 -11.48 1.10 -13.03
C ALA A 126 -12.43 0.62 -14.13
N ILE A 127 -13.56 0.05 -13.71
CA ILE A 127 -14.63 -0.42 -14.60
C ILE A 127 -16.00 0.15 -14.23
N GLY A 128 -16.12 0.82 -13.08
CA GLY A 128 -17.36 1.45 -12.67
C GLY A 128 -17.21 2.30 -11.40
N LEU A 129 -18.29 2.98 -11.07
CA LEU A 129 -18.44 3.78 -9.86
C LEU A 129 -19.69 3.30 -9.14
N MET A 130 -19.61 3.16 -7.82
CA MET A 130 -20.74 2.86 -6.96
C MET A 130 -21.01 4.08 -6.07
N PRO A 131 -21.99 4.93 -6.42
CA PRO A 131 -22.34 6.07 -5.60
C PRO A 131 -22.99 5.61 -4.31
N MET A 132 -22.51 6.12 -3.17
CA MET A 132 -23.12 5.87 -1.87
C MET A 132 -23.19 7.14 -1.04
N ILE A 133 -24.12 7.12 -0.10
CA ILE A 133 -24.29 8.14 0.92
C ILE A 133 -24.15 7.42 2.26
N ASP A 134 -23.07 7.67 2.99
CA ASP A 134 -22.88 7.18 4.36
C ASP A 134 -23.10 8.34 5.34
N GLN A 135 -24.05 8.18 6.26
CA GLN A 135 -24.42 9.19 7.28
C GLN A 135 -24.73 10.60 6.73
N GLY A 136 -25.13 10.70 5.45
CA GLY A 136 -25.42 11.97 4.78
C GLY A 136 -24.24 12.59 4.04
N GLU A 137 -23.06 11.99 4.13
CA GLU A 137 -21.86 12.36 3.38
C GLU A 137 -21.70 11.48 2.15
N LYS A 138 -21.10 12.05 1.11
CA LYS A 138 -20.89 11.38 -0.16
C LYS A 138 -19.68 10.45 -0.06
N ASP A 139 -19.90 9.16 -0.26
CA ASP A 139 -18.89 8.10 -0.11
C ASP A 139 -18.86 7.22 -1.38
N ASP A 140 -18.51 7.84 -2.50
CA ASP A 140 -18.42 7.14 -3.78
C ASP A 140 -17.26 6.14 -3.75
N LYS A 141 -17.49 4.91 -4.22
CA LYS A 141 -16.46 3.87 -4.29
C LYS A 141 -16.19 3.42 -5.72
N ILE A 142 -14.92 3.29 -6.08
CA ILE A 142 -14.52 2.77 -7.39
C ILE A 142 -14.68 1.26 -7.41
N ILE A 143 -15.26 0.74 -8.48
CA ILE A 143 -15.26 -0.69 -8.78
C ILE A 143 -14.18 -0.95 -9.83
N ALA A 144 -13.25 -1.83 -9.51
CA ALA A 144 -12.08 -2.12 -10.34
C ALA A 144 -11.83 -3.63 -10.48
N VAL A 145 -11.03 -3.98 -11.47
CA VAL A 145 -10.46 -5.32 -11.63
C VAL A 145 -8.94 -5.27 -11.48
N CYS A 146 -8.32 -6.35 -11.02
CA CYS A 146 -6.87 -6.46 -11.05
C CYS A 146 -6.36 -6.49 -12.50
N ALA A 147 -5.50 -5.55 -12.87
CA ALA A 147 -4.96 -5.43 -14.23
C ALA A 147 -3.98 -6.57 -14.59
N ASP A 148 -3.52 -7.32 -13.59
CA ASP A 148 -2.57 -8.43 -13.73
C ASP A 148 -3.22 -9.81 -13.54
N ASP A 149 -4.53 -9.87 -13.28
CA ASP A 149 -5.27 -11.13 -13.17
C ASP A 149 -5.75 -11.60 -14.56
N PRO A 150 -5.32 -12.77 -15.06
CA PRO A 150 -5.68 -13.24 -16.40
C PRO A 150 -7.18 -13.46 -16.61
N GLU A 151 -7.94 -13.73 -15.55
CA GLU A 151 -9.40 -13.92 -15.63
C GLU A 151 -10.13 -12.58 -15.74
N TYR A 152 -9.60 -11.54 -15.09
CA TYR A 152 -10.33 -10.28 -14.88
C TYR A 152 -9.78 -9.07 -15.63
N ARG A 153 -8.52 -9.10 -16.09
CA ARG A 153 -7.86 -7.96 -16.71
C ARG A 153 -8.53 -7.43 -17.97
N ASP A 154 -9.34 -8.25 -18.65
CA ASP A 154 -9.98 -7.90 -19.91
C ASP A 154 -11.32 -7.18 -19.72
N TYR A 155 -11.92 -7.19 -18.52
CA TYR A 155 -13.15 -6.43 -18.24
C TYR A 155 -12.93 -4.93 -18.34
N THR A 156 -13.82 -4.20 -18.99
CA THR A 156 -13.72 -2.74 -19.19
C THR A 156 -14.89 -1.94 -18.67
N ASP A 157 -16.05 -2.57 -18.43
CA ASP A 157 -17.24 -1.93 -17.89
C ASP A 157 -17.91 -2.86 -16.87
N ILE A 158 -18.41 -2.30 -15.78
CA ILE A 158 -19.13 -3.02 -14.72
C ILE A 158 -20.32 -3.84 -15.23
N LYS A 159 -20.92 -3.47 -16.36
CA LYS A 159 -22.04 -4.18 -17.01
C LYS A 159 -21.64 -5.53 -17.60
N GLU A 160 -20.36 -5.77 -17.83
CA GLU A 160 -19.84 -7.05 -18.34
C GLU A 160 -19.81 -8.12 -17.24
N LEU A 161 -19.87 -7.71 -15.96
CA LEU A 161 -19.93 -8.65 -14.85
C LEU A 161 -21.29 -9.35 -14.78
N PRO A 162 -21.32 -10.62 -14.32
CA PRO A 162 -22.58 -11.32 -14.08
C PRO A 162 -23.49 -10.50 -13.14
N PRO A 163 -24.79 -10.31 -13.45
CA PRO A 163 -25.68 -9.44 -12.68
C PRO A 163 -25.74 -9.78 -11.18
N HIS A 164 -25.59 -11.06 -10.83
CA HIS A 164 -25.56 -11.50 -9.44
C HIS A 164 -24.36 -10.92 -8.65
N ARG A 165 -23.19 -10.73 -9.28
CA ARG A 165 -22.02 -10.09 -8.65
C ARG A 165 -22.33 -8.67 -8.20
N LEU A 166 -23.00 -7.91 -9.06
CA LEU A 166 -23.38 -6.53 -8.76
C LEU A 166 -24.41 -6.46 -7.62
N ALA A 167 -25.35 -7.42 -7.60
CA ALA A 167 -26.33 -7.54 -6.52
C ALA A 167 -25.67 -7.89 -5.18
N GLU A 168 -24.70 -8.80 -5.17
CA GLU A 168 -23.90 -9.16 -3.98
C GLU A 168 -23.13 -7.96 -3.42
N ILE A 169 -22.42 -7.22 -4.27
CA ILE A 169 -21.66 -6.03 -3.87
C ILE A 169 -22.58 -4.97 -3.27
N ARG A 170 -23.68 -4.64 -3.97
CA ARG A 170 -24.66 -3.66 -3.50
C ARG A 170 -25.21 -4.06 -2.13
N ARG A 171 -25.61 -5.33 -1.99
CA ARG A 171 -26.22 -5.83 -0.74
C ARG A 171 -25.23 -5.77 0.43
N PHE A 172 -23.96 -6.09 0.19
CA PHE A 172 -22.93 -6.01 1.22
C PHE A 172 -22.80 -4.60 1.82
N PHE A 173 -22.75 -3.55 1.00
CA PHE A 173 -22.61 -2.19 1.52
C PHE A 173 -23.88 -1.68 2.20
N GLU A 174 -25.07 -2.05 1.70
CA GLU A 174 -26.33 -1.77 2.40
C GLU A 174 -26.34 -2.42 3.80
N ASP A 175 -25.97 -3.70 3.91
CA ASP A 175 -26.04 -4.44 5.18
C ASP A 175 -24.91 -4.07 6.17
N CYS A 176 -23.73 -3.66 5.68
CA CYS A 176 -22.61 -3.26 6.53
C CYS A 176 -22.78 -1.86 7.12
N ILE A 177 -23.46 -0.95 6.42
CA ILE A 177 -23.65 0.44 6.84
C ILE A 177 -24.89 0.55 7.75
N LEU A 178 -25.97 -0.19 7.47
CA LEU A 178 -27.26 -0.04 8.16
C LEU A 178 -27.30 -0.56 9.61
N LEU A 179 -26.35 -1.38 10.04
CA LEU A 179 -26.36 -1.99 11.37
C LEU A 179 -25.40 -1.30 12.35
N LYS A 180 -25.70 -0.04 12.68
CA LYS A 180 -25.24 0.61 13.91
C LYS A 180 -26.47 0.78 14.82
N PHE A 181 -26.64 -0.10 15.81
CA PHE A 181 -27.68 0.04 16.85
C PHE A 181 -27.33 1.16 17.83
#